data_AF-A0A7S3TX37-F1
#
_entry.id   AF-A0A7S3TX37-F1
#
_cell.length_a   1.000
_cell.length_b   1.000
_cell.length_c   1.000
_cell.angle_alpha   90.00
_cell.angle_beta   90.00
_cell.angle_gamma   90.00
#
_symmetry.space_group_name_H-M   'P 1'
#
loop_
_entity.id
_entity.type
_entity.pdbx_description
1 polymer ?
#
loop_
_entity_poly.entity_id
_entity_poly.type
_entity_poly.pdbx_seq_one_letter_code
_entity_poly.pdbx_strand_id
1 'polypeptide(L)'
;LLTSLTDVQSEAASYEFTTLTCIPGIKFWKGAKMQLLDLPGIIEGARDGKGRGRQVIAVARTCSCLIIVLDAMKDIQQKKIIEKELEGVGIRLNKKPPEIKVEKKISGGINFSSTVRLTHL
;
A
#
# COMPACT_ATOMS: atom_id res chain seq x y z
N LEU A 1 5.56 -17.67 1.76
CA LEU A 1 5.21 -17.16 0.41
C LEU A 1 6.39 -16.55 -0.33
N LEU A 2 7.14 -15.61 0.26
CA LEU A 2 8.26 -14.97 -0.44
C LEU A 2 9.37 -15.99 -0.80
N THR A 3 9.79 -16.84 0.14
CA THR A 3 10.74 -17.95 -0.09
C THR A 3 10.30 -18.95 -1.15
N SER A 4 8.99 -19.18 -1.32
CA SER A 4 8.49 -20.09 -2.36
C SER A 4 8.40 -19.40 -3.72
N LEU A 5 8.22 -18.07 -3.72
CA LEU A 5 8.09 -17.29 -4.94
C LEU A 5 9.43 -16.86 -5.50
N THR A 6 10.42 -16.60 -4.66
CA THR A 6 11.78 -16.24 -5.04
C THR A 6 12.71 -17.37 -4.66
N ASP A 7 13.66 -17.77 -5.50
CA ASP A 7 14.70 -18.78 -5.18
C ASP A 7 15.72 -18.27 -4.13
N VAL A 8 15.29 -17.29 -3.33
CA VAL A 8 16.01 -16.70 -2.20
C VAL A 8 15.48 -17.37 -0.94
N GLN A 9 16.38 -17.98 -0.17
CA GLN A 9 16.10 -18.35 1.21
C GLN A 9 15.80 -17.05 1.98
N SER A 10 14.52 -16.72 2.17
CA SER A 10 14.14 -15.74 3.17
C SER A 10 14.51 -16.39 4.49
N GLU A 11 15.61 -15.95 5.11
CA GLU A 11 15.80 -16.16 6.54
C GLU A 11 14.56 -15.57 7.20
N ALA A 12 13.61 -16.44 7.54
CA ALA A 12 12.44 -16.06 8.28
C ALA A 12 12.99 -15.61 9.64
N ALA A 13 13.24 -14.31 9.77
CA ALA A 13 13.56 -13.69 11.03
C ALA A 13 12.38 -13.98 11.96
N SER A 14 12.57 -14.99 12.78
CA SER A 14 11.61 -15.58 13.71
C SER A 14 11.37 -14.68 14.92
N TYR A 15 11.23 -13.38 14.70
CA TYR A 15 10.89 -12.42 15.73
C TYR A 15 9.91 -11.40 15.15
N GLU A 16 8.68 -11.43 15.67
CA GLU A 16 7.53 -10.57 15.33
C GLU A 16 7.78 -9.06 15.47
N PHE A 17 9.01 -8.60 15.74
CA PHE A 17 9.29 -7.21 16.08
C PHE A 17 10.61 -6.62 15.57
N THR A 18 11.49 -7.36 14.86
CA THR A 18 12.87 -6.88 14.64
C THR A 18 13.35 -6.65 13.21
N THR A 19 12.63 -6.99 12.15
CA THR A 19 13.11 -6.71 10.78
C THR A 19 12.40 -5.53 10.13
N LEU A 20 12.71 -4.33 10.63
CA LEU A 20 12.37 -3.03 10.03
C LEU A 20 13.08 -2.76 8.68
N THR A 21 13.82 -3.74 8.15
CA THR A 21 14.49 -3.73 6.85
C THR A 21 13.81 -4.74 5.93
N CYS A 22 13.13 -4.23 4.89
CA CYS A 22 12.53 -5.06 3.85
C CYS A 22 13.60 -5.94 3.21
N ILE A 23 13.39 -7.25 3.17
CA ILE A 23 14.29 -8.19 2.50
C ILE A 23 13.84 -8.29 1.03
N PRO A 24 14.68 -7.86 0.07
CA PRO A 24 14.34 -7.97 -1.34
C PRO A 24 14.68 -9.37 -1.87
N GLY A 25 13.67 -10.07 -2.39
CA GLY A 25 13.87 -11.24 -3.24
C GLY A 25 13.86 -10.84 -4.72
N ILE A 26 14.78 -11.37 -5.51
CA ILE A 26 14.83 -11.12 -6.96
C ILE A 26 14.43 -12.39 -7.69
N LYS A 27 13.56 -12.28 -8.69
CA LYS A 27 13.18 -13.38 -9.58
C LYS A 27 13.15 -12.93 -11.03
N PHE A 28 13.65 -13.79 -11.92
CA PHE A 28 13.43 -13.66 -13.34
C PHE A 28 12.17 -14.43 -13.73
N TRP A 29 11.22 -13.74 -14.36
CA TRP A 29 9.98 -14.33 -14.83
C TRP A 29 9.71 -13.86 -16.26
N LYS A 30 9.60 -14.82 -17.19
CA LYS A 30 9.34 -14.56 -18.62
C LYS A 30 10.27 -13.48 -19.23
N GLY A 31 11.55 -13.51 -18.84
CA GLY A 31 12.57 -12.55 -19.32
C GLY A 31 12.57 -11.20 -18.59
N ALA A 32 11.64 -10.94 -17.66
CA ALA A 32 11.63 -9.73 -16.83
C ALA A 32 12.23 -10.00 -15.44
N LYS A 33 13.04 -9.07 -14.94
CA LYS A 33 13.55 -9.08 -13.56
C LYS A 33 12.51 -8.42 -12.65
N MET A 34 12.01 -9.17 -11.68
CA MET A 34 11.05 -8.71 -10.68
C MET A 34 11.70 -8.70 -9.30
N GLN A 35 11.42 -7.65 -8.53
CA GLN A 35 11.82 -7.55 -7.13
C GLN A 35 10.57 -7.69 -6.26
N LEU A 36 10.62 -8.64 -5.33
CA LEU A 36 9.61 -8.86 -4.31
C LEU A 36 10.16 -8.32 -2.99
N LEU A 37 9.37 -7.49 -2.32
CA LEU A 37 9.74 -6.87 -1.05
C LEU A 37 8.73 -7.33 -0.01
N ASP A 38 9.20 -7.86 1.11
CA ASP A 38 8.34 -8.02 2.29
C ASP A 38 8.30 -6.71 3.06
N LEU A 39 7.10 -6.26 3.42
CA LEU A 39 6.87 -5.01 4.15
C LEU A 39 6.25 -5.33 5.52
N PRO A 40 7.05 -5.84 6.48
CA PRO A 40 6.57 -6.02 7.85
C PRO A 40 6.23 -4.65 8.45
N GLY A 41 5.10 -4.54 9.16
CA GLY A 41 4.81 -3.37 10.00
C GLY A 41 4.12 -2.17 9.32
N ILE A 42 3.42 -2.34 8.18
CA ILE A 42 2.53 -1.27 7.67
C ILE A 42 1.38 -0.97 8.66
N ILE A 43 1.00 -1.96 9.48
CA ILE A 43 -0.29 -2.01 10.17
C ILE A 43 -0.24 -1.39 11.59
N GLU A 44 0.93 -1.28 12.23
CA GLU A 44 1.05 -0.76 13.60
C GLU A 44 1.88 0.52 13.65
N GLY A 45 1.22 1.66 13.92
CA GLY A 45 1.90 2.93 14.23
C GLY A 45 2.54 3.68 13.06
N ALA A 46 2.42 3.19 11.82
CA ALA A 46 2.98 3.87 10.65
C ALA A 46 2.32 5.23 10.36
N ARG A 47 1.04 5.40 10.73
CA ARG A 47 0.31 6.68 10.64
C ARG A 47 0.76 7.71 11.67
N ASP A 48 1.20 7.28 12.86
CA ASP A 48 1.54 8.17 13.98
C ASP A 48 2.89 8.89 13.78
N GLY A 49 3.55 8.68 12.64
CA GLY A 49 4.76 9.41 12.24
C GLY A 49 5.99 9.13 13.10
N LYS A 50 5.91 8.20 14.06
CA LYS A 50 7.03 7.81 14.93
C LYS A 50 7.98 6.88 14.17
N GLY A 51 9.09 7.43 13.69
CA GLY A 51 10.25 6.66 13.21
C GLY A 51 10.11 6.00 11.83
N ARG A 52 10.73 4.82 11.69
CA ARG A 52 11.03 4.11 10.41
C ARG A 52 9.80 3.61 9.63
N GLY A 53 8.58 3.74 10.16
CA GLY A 53 7.32 3.45 9.43
C GLY A 53 7.14 4.31 8.16
N ARG A 54 7.71 5.52 8.14
CA ARG A 54 7.71 6.39 6.94
C ARG A 54 8.50 5.79 5.78
N GLN A 55 9.55 5.01 6.06
CA GLN A 55 10.37 4.36 5.03
C GLN A 55 9.58 3.22 4.37
N VAL A 56 8.88 2.40 5.17
CA VAL A 56 8.03 1.31 4.69
C VAL A 56 6.89 1.83 3.80
N ILE A 57 6.24 2.93 4.21
CA ILE A 57 5.20 3.59 3.40
C ILE A 57 5.76 4.13 2.09
N ALA A 58 6.96 4.73 2.11
CA ALA A 58 7.59 5.26 0.90
C ALA A 58 7.85 4.14 -0.12
N VAL A 59 8.34 2.99 0.33
CA VAL A 59 8.54 1.80 -0.51
C VAL A 59 7.20 1.29 -1.04
N ALA A 60 6.17 1.15 -0.19
CA ALA A 60 4.85 0.71 -0.62
C ALA A 60 4.24 1.62 -1.71
N ARG A 61 4.51 2.92 -1.66
CA ARG A 61 4.03 3.91 -2.65
C ARG A 61 4.77 3.86 -3.99
N THR A 62 5.98 3.33 -4.04
CA THR A 62 6.77 3.21 -5.28
C THR A 62 6.63 1.84 -5.94
N CYS A 63 6.06 0.85 -5.23
CA CYS A 63 5.79 -0.47 -5.80
C CYS A 63 4.79 -0.41 -6.97
N SER A 64 5.05 -1.19 -8.02
CA SER A 64 4.14 -1.34 -9.16
C SER A 64 2.91 -2.20 -8.85
N CYS A 65 3.03 -3.09 -7.86
CA CYS A 65 1.96 -4.00 -7.43
C CYS A 65 2.09 -4.25 -5.92
N LEU A 66 0.95 -4.33 -5.23
CA LEU A 66 0.86 -4.72 -3.83
C LEU A 66 0.07 -6.04 -3.76
N ILE A 67 0.60 -7.01 -3.02
CA ILE A 67 -0.04 -8.30 -2.78
C ILE A 67 -0.42 -8.35 -1.30
N ILE A 68 -1.72 -8.39 -1.02
CA ILE A 68 -2.22 -8.55 0.35
C ILE A 68 -2.48 -10.03 0.58
N VAL A 69 -1.70 -10.62 1.48
CA VAL A 69 -1.85 -12.02 1.89
C VAL A 69 -2.75 -12.07 3.12
N LEU A 70 -3.82 -12.84 3.05
CA LEU A 70 -4.77 -13.06 4.14
C LEU A 70 -4.76 -14.53 4.52
N ASP A 71 -4.94 -14.80 5.80
CA ASP A 71 -5.20 -16.14 6.30
C ASP A 71 -6.68 -16.47 6.07
N ALA A 72 -6.96 -17.58 5.37
CA ALA A 72 -8.31 -18.00 5.03
C ALA A 72 -9.15 -18.44 6.24
N MET A 73 -8.49 -18.77 7.37
CA MET A 73 -9.16 -19.15 8.62
C MET A 73 -9.49 -17.96 9.52
N LYS A 74 -8.97 -16.76 9.20
CA LYS A 74 -9.18 -15.55 9.99
C LYS A 74 -10.34 -14.71 9.46
N ASP A 75 -10.85 -13.83 10.31
CA ASP A 75 -11.95 -12.93 9.97
C ASP A 75 -11.53 -11.97 8.83
N ILE A 76 -12.44 -11.81 7.86
CA ILE A 76 -12.34 -10.86 6.75
C ILE A 76 -12.18 -9.42 7.22
N GLN A 77 -12.53 -9.09 8.47
CA GLN A 77 -12.27 -7.76 9.04
C GLN A 77 -10.79 -7.37 8.98
N GLN A 78 -9.86 -8.33 9.03
CA GLN A 78 -8.43 -8.06 8.87
C GLN A 78 -8.13 -7.38 7.53
N LYS A 79 -8.81 -7.80 6.46
CA LYS A 79 -8.70 -7.16 5.14
C LYS A 79 -9.09 -5.69 5.20
N LYS A 80 -10.24 -5.38 5.81
CA LYS A 80 -10.74 -4.00 5.90
C LYS A 80 -9.82 -3.09 6.70
N ILE A 81 -9.20 -3.61 7.76
CA ILE A 81 -8.21 -2.87 8.56
C ILE A 81 -7.01 -2.52 7.67
N ILE A 82 -6.43 -3.50 6.96
CA ILE A 82 -5.30 -3.28 6.06
C ILE A 82 -5.64 -2.28 4.94
N GLU A 83 -6.80 -2.43 4.31
CA GLU A 83 -7.26 -1.50 3.26
C GLU A 83 -7.40 -0.08 3.81
N LYS A 84 -8.01 0.08 4.99
CA LYS A 84 -8.15 1.38 5.65
C LYS A 84 -6.78 1.99 5.93
N GLU A 85 -5.85 1.23 6.50
CA GLU A 85 -4.48 1.71 6.80
C GLU A 85 -3.75 2.20 5.54
N LEU A 86 -3.78 1.40 4.47
CA LEU A 86 -3.20 1.77 3.17
C LEU A 86 -3.83 3.04 2.59
N GLU A 87 -5.15 3.21 2.72
CA GLU A 87 -5.82 4.44 2.28
C GLU A 87 -5.39 5.67 3.07
N GLY A 88 -5.19 5.52 4.38
CA GLY A 88 -4.74 6.61 5.27
C GLY A 88 -3.34 7.11 4.97
N VAL A 89 -2.48 6.26 4.42
CA VAL A 89 -1.12 6.64 3.98
C VAL A 89 -1.08 7.14 2.52
N GLY A 90 -2.23 7.23 1.87
CA GLY A 90 -2.39 7.78 0.52
C GLY A 90 -2.31 6.76 -0.61
N ILE A 91 -2.31 5.46 -0.31
CA ILE A 91 -2.38 4.40 -1.33
C ILE A 91 -3.85 4.22 -1.74
N ARG A 92 -4.11 4.00 -3.03
CA ARG A 92 -5.46 3.82 -3.58
C ARG A 92 -5.52 2.48 -4.30
N LEU A 93 -5.96 1.45 -3.59
CA LEU A 93 -5.99 0.07 -4.09
C LEU A 93 -7.03 -0.07 -5.21
N ASN A 94 -6.59 -0.55 -6.39
CA ASN A 94 -7.45 -0.87 -7.53
C ASN A 94 -8.40 0.26 -7.96
N LYS A 95 -8.02 1.52 -7.70
CA LYS A 95 -8.82 2.71 -8.03
C LYS A 95 -8.14 3.49 -9.15
N LYS A 96 -8.95 4.05 -10.05
CA LYS A 96 -8.50 5.05 -11.03
C LYS A 96 -8.60 6.45 -10.40
N PRO A 97 -7.72 7.39 -10.78
CA PRO A 97 -7.90 8.79 -10.41
C PRO A 97 -9.30 9.28 -10.81
N PRO A 98 -9.99 10.03 -9.95
CA PRO A 98 -11.30 10.57 -10.29
C PRO A 98 -11.17 11.63 -11.39
N GLU A 99 -12.15 11.68 -12.30
CA GLU A 99 -12.19 12.63 -13.41
C GLU A 99 -12.68 14.00 -12.92
N ILE A 100 -11.80 14.73 -12.24
CA ILE A 100 -12.10 16.05 -11.67
C ILE A 100 -11.12 17.07 -12.20
N LYS A 101 -11.63 18.20 -12.69
CA LYS A 101 -10.85 19.38 -13.04
C LYS A 101 -10.91 20.39 -11.89
N VAL A 102 -9.76 20.79 -11.38
CA VAL A 102 -9.65 21.82 -10.35
C VAL A 102 -8.90 23.01 -10.92
N GLU A 103 -9.58 24.17 -10.98
CA GLU A 103 -8.98 25.42 -11.41
C GLU A 103 -9.00 26.43 -10.26
N LYS A 104 -7.81 26.88 -9.86
CA LYS A 104 -7.68 27.88 -8.79
C LYS A 104 -8.04 29.26 -9.33
N LYS A 105 -9.08 29.86 -8.77
CA LYS A 105 -9.48 31.25 -9.05
C LYS A 105 -8.87 32.22 -8.05
N ILE A 106 -8.66 33.46 -8.48
CA ILE A 106 -8.11 34.54 -7.65
C ILE A 106 -9.20 35.13 -6.73
N SER A 107 -10.45 35.15 -7.19
CA SER A 107 -11.61 35.67 -6.45
C SER A 107 -12.90 34.95 -6.88
N GLY A 108 -14.02 35.20 -6.19
CA GLY A 108 -15.33 34.63 -6.54
C GLY A 108 -15.65 33.29 -5.89
N GLY A 109 -14.97 32.95 -4.79
CA GLY A 109 -15.28 31.77 -3.97
C GLY A 109 -15.09 30.43 -4.70
N ILE A 110 -15.79 29.40 -4.21
CA ILE A 110 -15.78 28.04 -4.77
C ILE A 110 -16.95 27.91 -5.75
N ASN A 111 -16.64 27.58 -7.00
CA ASN A 111 -17.63 27.22 -8.00
C ASN A 111 -17.58 25.70 -8.23
N PHE A 112 -18.73 25.04 -8.23
CA PHE A 112 -18.83 23.60 -8.42
C PHE A 112 -19.77 23.28 -9.58
N SER A 113 -19.35 22.39 -10.47
CA SER A 113 -20.14 21.91 -11.61
C SER A 113 -20.01 20.40 -11.71
N SER A 114 -21.11 19.68 -11.93
CA SER A 114 -21.12 18.23 -12.09
C SER A 114 -21.83 17.83 -13.37
N THR A 115 -21.25 16.88 -14.11
CA THR A 115 -21.86 16.22 -15.28
C THR A 115 -22.63 14.96 -14.89
N VAL A 116 -22.54 14.53 -13.62
CA VAL A 116 -23.21 13.34 -13.07
C VAL A 116 -24.04 13.69 -11.83
N ARG A 117 -25.00 12.82 -11.49
CA ARG A 117 -25.80 12.98 -10.28
C ARG A 117 -24.94 12.78 -9.03
N LEU A 118 -24.94 13.74 -8.11
CA LEU A 118 -24.24 13.64 -6.84
C LEU A 118 -25.00 12.69 -5.90
N THR A 119 -24.27 11.77 -5.27
CA THR A 119 -24.85 10.78 -4.35
C THR A 119 -24.62 11.11 -2.88
N HIS A 120 -23.76 12.08 -2.57
CA HIS A 120 -23.49 12.58 -1.23
C HIS A 120 -23.37 14.11 -1.33
N LEU A 121 -24.26 14.82 -0.63
CA LEU A 121 -24.23 16.27 -0.42
C LEU A 121 -23.87 16.53 1.03
#